data_AF-A0A3R7J1F0-F1
#
_entry.id   AF-A0A3R7J1F0-F1
#
_cell.length_a   1.000
_cell.length_b   1.000
_cell.length_c   1.000
_cell.angle_alpha   90.00
_cell.angle_beta   90.00
_cell.angle_gamma   90.00
#
_symmetry.space_group_name_H-M   'P 1'
#
loop_
_entity.id
_entity.type
_entity.pdbx_description
1 polymer ?
#
loop_
_entity_poly.entity_id
_entity_poly.type
_entity_poly.pdbx_seq_one_letter_code
_entity_poly.pdbx_strand_id
1 'polypeptide(L)' 'MSANIADYKLFTPIKLAPGLTLKNHIVFSPCTRARSDIKTRAPTDENVKYYKDRASAGLIVSEACAM' A
#
# COMPACT_ATOMS: atom_id res chain seq x y z
N MET A 1 -14.59 -25.98 -13.52
CA MET A 1 -14.89 -25.32 -12.23
C MET A 1 -14.89 -23.82 -12.44
N SER A 2 -16.07 -23.21 -12.56
CA SER A 2 -16.20 -21.74 -12.60
C SER A 2 -16.11 -21.21 -11.17
N ALA A 3 -15.07 -20.43 -10.86
CA ALA A 3 -14.97 -19.77 -9.56
C ALA A 3 -16.13 -18.76 -9.40
N ASN A 4 -16.82 -18.79 -8.26
CA ASN A 4 -17.84 -17.80 -7.92
C ASN A 4 -17.15 -16.60 -7.24
N ILE A 5 -17.61 -15.39 -7.51
CA ILE A 5 -17.08 -14.18 -6.88
C ILE A 5 -17.19 -14.24 -5.34
N ALA A 6 -18.21 -14.92 -4.82
CA ALA A 6 -18.41 -15.13 -3.40
C ALA A 6 -17.26 -15.89 -2.70
N ASP A 7 -16.48 -16.68 -3.45
CA ASP A 7 -15.38 -17.46 -2.89
C ASP A 7 -14.07 -16.65 -2.80
N TYR A 8 -14.00 -15.45 -3.40
CA TYR A 8 -12.79 -14.63 -3.37
C TYR A 8 -12.62 -13.92 -2.03
N LYS A 9 -11.46 -14.12 -1.41
CA LYS A 9 -11.06 -13.46 -0.16
C LYS A 9 -10.50 -12.05 -0.35
N LEU A 10 -10.48 -11.53 -1.58
CA LEU A 10 -9.76 -10.30 -1.90
C LEU A 10 -10.16 -9.11 -1.02
N PHE A 11 -11.46 -8.98 -0.70
CA PHE A 11 -12.02 -7.89 0.09
C PHE A 11 -12.27 -8.25 1.56
N THR A 12 -11.89 -9.44 2.02
CA THR A 12 -12.10 -9.86 3.41
C THR A 12 -10.92 -9.45 4.30
N PRO A 13 -11.13 -9.18 5.60
CA PRO A 13 -10.01 -8.90 6.51
C PRO A 13 -9.06 -10.10 6.67
N ILE A 14 -7.77 -9.82 6.89
CA ILE A 14 -6.73 -10.83 7.16
C ILE A 14 -5.81 -10.40 8.30
N LYS A 15 -5.52 -11.31 9.23
CA LYS A 15 -4.49 -11.11 10.26
C LYS A 15 -3.12 -11.41 9.67
N LEU A 16 -2.28 -10.39 9.49
CA LEU A 16 -0.95 -10.54 8.90
C LEU A 16 0.10 -10.88 9.96
N ALA A 17 0.02 -10.26 11.14
CA ALA A 17 0.95 -10.45 12.25
C ALA A 17 0.24 -10.22 13.59
N PRO A 18 0.84 -10.57 14.74
CA PRO A 18 0.32 -10.18 16.05
C PRO A 18 0.10 -8.65 16.11
N GLY A 19 -1.12 -8.23 16.44
CA GLY A 19 -1.49 -6.81 16.48
C GLY A 19 -1.74 -6.13 15.14
N LEU A 20 -1.58 -6.83 14.00
CA LEU A 20 -1.78 -6.26 12.67
C LEU A 20 -2.82 -7.04 11.85
N THR A 21 -3.99 -6.44 11.68
CA THR A 21 -5.07 -6.94 10.81
C THR A 21 -5.27 -5.97 9.66
N LEU A 22 -5.20 -6.47 8.43
CA LEU A 22 -5.51 -5.71 7.23
C LEU A 22 -7.00 -5.83 6.92
N LYS A 23 -7.58 -4.77 6.39
CA LYS A 23 -9.00 -4.72 5.98
C LYS A 23 -9.33 -5.52 4.72
N ASN A 24 -8.33 -5.79 3.88
CA ASN A 24 -8.46 -6.54 2.63
C ASN A 24 -7.10 -7.13 2.22
N HIS A 25 -7.09 -8.01 1.22
CA HIS A 25 -5.89 -8.64 0.67
C HIS A 25 -5.23 -7.80 -0.44
N ILE A 26 -5.56 -6.51 -0.56
CA ILE A 26 -5.04 -5.64 -1.61
C ILE A 26 -3.81 -4.91 -1.07
N VAL A 27 -2.67 -5.17 -1.70
CA VAL A 27 -1.39 -4.51 -1.37
C VAL A 27 -1.02 -3.53 -2.47
N PHE A 28 -0.69 -2.29 -2.08
CA PHE A 28 -0.06 -1.35 -2.98
C PHE A 28 1.43 -1.65 -3.06
N SER A 29 1.87 -2.11 -4.24
CA SER A 29 3.25 -2.51 -4.53
C SER A 29 4.23 -1.34 -4.35
N PRO A 30 5.50 -1.58 -3.97
CA PRO A 30 6.52 -0.54 -3.98
C PRO A 30 6.75 -0.04 -5.41
N CYS A 31 6.54 1.25 -5.65
CA CYS A 31 6.68 1.85 -6.98
C CYS A 31 7.50 3.14 -6.91
N THR A 32 8.75 3.11 -7.35
CA THR A 32 9.64 4.29 -7.43
C THR A 32 9.02 5.39 -8.28
N ARG A 33 8.88 6.59 -7.71
CA ARG A 33 8.24 7.72 -8.42
C ARG A 33 9.19 8.83 -8.84
N ALA A 34 10.39 8.88 -8.27
CA ALA A 34 11.38 9.93 -8.48
C ALA A 34 10.81 11.34 -8.18
N ARG A 35 10.10 11.49 -7.05
CA ARG A 35 9.44 12.73 -6.62
C ARG A 35 9.85 13.23 -5.23
N SER A 36 11.01 12.82 -4.72
CA SER A 36 11.57 13.41 -3.51
C SER A 36 12.17 14.78 -3.80
N ASP A 37 12.38 15.58 -2.75
CA ASP A 37 13.09 16.85 -2.87
C ASP A 37 14.51 16.63 -3.44
N ILE A 38 14.91 17.42 -4.43
CA ILE A 38 16.15 17.16 -5.18
C ILE A 38 17.42 17.40 -4.34
N LYS A 39 17.36 18.27 -3.32
CA LYS A 39 18.52 18.63 -2.50
C LYS A 39 18.66 17.71 -1.30
N THR A 40 17.55 17.49 -0.59
CA THR A 40 17.51 16.77 0.68
C THR A 40 17.15 15.30 0.51
N ARG A 41 16.55 14.93 -0.63
CA ARG A 41 15.94 13.61 -0.88
C ARG A 41 14.79 13.26 0.07
N ALA A 42 14.31 14.23 0.85
CA ALA A 42 13.19 14.03 1.75
C ALA A 42 11.87 13.93 0.95
N PRO A 43 10.89 13.16 1.46
CA PRO A 43 9.51 13.25 0.98
C PRO A 43 8.93 14.65 1.17
N THR A 44 8.06 15.06 0.26
CA THR A 44 7.33 16.34 0.27
C THR A 44 5.85 16.12 0.58
N ASP A 45 5.09 17.21 0.74
CA ASP A 45 3.63 17.15 0.94
C ASP A 45 2.89 16.44 -0.21
N GLU A 46 3.43 16.46 -1.43
CA GLU A 46 2.86 15.71 -2.55
C GLU A 46 2.98 14.19 -2.36
N ASN A 47 4.09 13.71 -1.78
CA ASN A 47 4.24 12.30 -1.44
C ASN A 47 3.23 11.89 -0.37
N VAL A 48 3.00 12.75 0.64
CA VAL A 48 1.99 12.51 1.69
C VAL A 48 0.60 12.38 1.08
N LYS A 49 0.20 13.35 0.24
CA LYS A 49 -1.08 13.29 -0.48
C LYS A 49 -1.21 12.02 -1.32
N TYR A 50 -0.16 11.68 -2.06
CA TYR A 50 -0.11 10.50 -2.94
C TYR A 50 -0.40 9.18 -2.21
N TYR A 51 0.19 8.98 -1.03
CA TYR A 51 -0.03 7.78 -0.22
C TYR A 51 -1.36 7.84 0.54
N LYS A 52 -1.79 9.02 1.01
CA LYS A 52 -3.08 9.21 1.68
C LYS A 52 -4.26 8.83 0.76
N ASP A 53 -4.21 9.24 -0.50
CA ASP A 53 -5.26 8.90 -1.49
C ASP A 53 -5.36 7.39 -1.75
N ARG A 54 -4.33 6.61 -1.40
CA ARG A 54 -4.26 5.14 -1.55
C ARG A 54 -4.45 4.38 -0.24
N ALA A 55 -4.72 5.08 0.86
CA ALA A 55 -4.90 4.48 2.18
C ALA A 55 -6.08 3.50 2.24
N SER A 56 -6.89 3.37 1.18
CA SER A 56 -7.91 2.32 1.01
C SER A 56 -7.34 0.90 0.82
N ALA A 57 -6.07 0.76 0.43
CA ALA A 57 -5.37 -0.51 0.37
C ALA A 57 -5.23 -1.15 1.77
N GLY A 58 -5.20 -2.47 1.84
CA GLY A 58 -4.98 -3.21 3.08
C GLY A 58 -3.60 -2.93 3.65
N LEU A 59 -2.59 -2.93 2.79
CA LEU A 59 -1.21 -2.56 3.10
C LEU A 59 -0.62 -1.73 1.96
N ILE A 60 0.18 -0.72 2.29
CA ILE A 60 1.02 0.01 1.34
C ILE A 60 2.47 -0.30 1.67
N VAL A 61 3.23 -0.74 0.67
CA VAL A 61 4.68 -0.76 0.74
C VAL A 61 5.17 0.48 -0.01
N SER A 62 5.92 1.34 0.67
CA SER A 62 6.41 2.59 0.07
C SER A 62 7.37 2.31 -1.09
N GLU A 63 7.63 3.33 -1.89
CA GLU A 63 8.71 3.28 -2.87
C GLU A 63 10.07 2.93 -2.25
N ALA A 64 10.98 2.42 -3.06
CA ALA A 64 12.34 2.11 -2.62
C ALA A 64 13.01 3.37 -2.07
N CYS A 65 13.38 3.32 -0.80
CA CYS A 65 14.09 4.40 -0.10
C CYS A 65 15.52 3.94 0.16
N ALA A 66 16.50 4.73 -0.30
CA ALA A 66 17.90 4.48 0.03
C ALA A 66 18.11 4.67 1.54
N MET A 67 18.96 3.85 2.14
CA MET A 67 19.47 4.03 3.50
C MET A 67 20.77 4.82 3.50
#